data_AF-A0A9E1H865-F1
#
_entry.id   AF-A0A9E1H865-F1
#
_cell.length_a   1.000
_cell.length_b   1.000
_cell.length_c   1.000
_cell.angle_alpha   90.00
_cell.angle_beta   90.00
_cell.angle_gamma   90.00
#
_symmetry.space_group_name_H-M   'P 1'
#
loop_
_entity.id
_entity.type
_entity.pdbx_description
1 polymer ?
#
loop_
_entity_poly.entity_id
_entity_poly.type
_entity_poly.pdbx_seq_one_letter_code
_entity_poly.pdbx_strand_id
1 'polypeptide(L)'
;MKEFKKIFKKVNGIEILKQYCMAHVILFSLLETAILGLSRKSLEIVRLAVDNRIYCKLKKKYKRFISEYQQKEDTKNILHEHSDIVWVCWFQGMEHAPKMVQYCFESLKSNLRDKRIILITEENYKEYVQFPAYILEKYEKGCFSKTHLSDLLRLELLIKYGGTWIDATVWCSSPIYPDYLFDSDLFMFQNLKPGLDGQCTAVSSWFITSCSNNQMLVLERALLYEYWKENTKLVHYYLFHMFFQMVIEAYPDEWNKVVPFSNATPHILLLRLFEEYDETIANAVKEMTSFHKLTYKFEESDTTIKNTFYQVLFGEQE
;
A
#
# COMPACT_ATOMS: atom_id res chain seq x y z
N MET A 1 -18.80 26.39 4.53
CA MET A 1 -17.46 26.97 4.24
C MET A 1 -16.40 26.68 5.30
N LYS A 2 -16.63 26.89 6.61
CA LYS A 2 -15.62 26.62 7.66
C LYS A 2 -15.15 25.15 7.69
N GLU A 3 -16.09 24.22 7.60
CA GLU A 3 -15.81 22.78 7.56
C GLU A 3 -14.98 22.37 6.32
N PHE A 4 -15.36 22.85 5.14
CA PHE A 4 -14.59 22.66 3.91
C PHE A 4 -13.15 23.17 4.04
N LYS A 5 -12.94 24.39 4.58
CA LYS A 5 -11.58 24.92 4.80
C LYS A 5 -10.75 24.03 5.72
N LYS A 6 -11.37 23.45 6.76
CA LYS A 6 -10.71 22.50 7.67
C LYS A 6 -10.33 21.21 6.94
N ILE A 7 -11.24 20.63 6.16
CA ILE A 7 -11.00 19.44 5.35
C ILE A 7 -9.88 19.71 4.34
N PHE A 8 -9.99 20.79 3.57
CA PHE A 8 -9.03 21.18 2.53
C PHE A 8 -7.61 21.36 3.10
N LYS A 9 -7.47 22.00 4.26
CA LYS A 9 -6.18 22.11 4.94
C LYS A 9 -5.67 20.74 5.41
N LYS A 10 -6.54 19.92 6.01
CA LYS A 10 -6.19 18.58 6.54
C LYS A 10 -5.68 17.63 5.45
N VAL A 11 -6.25 17.68 4.26
CA VAL A 11 -5.87 16.80 3.14
C VAL A 11 -4.83 17.40 2.19
N ASN A 12 -4.24 18.55 2.55
CA ASN A 12 -3.35 19.32 1.68
C ASN A 12 -3.96 19.56 0.28
N GLY A 13 -5.15 20.17 0.24
CA GLY A 13 -5.94 20.31 -0.98
C GLY A 13 -5.24 21.07 -2.12
N ILE A 14 -4.24 21.90 -1.84
CA ILE A 14 -3.42 22.54 -2.89
C ILE A 14 -2.69 21.49 -3.71
N GLU A 15 -2.13 20.47 -3.06
CA GLU A 15 -1.40 19.40 -3.74
C GLU A 15 -2.35 18.52 -4.55
N ILE A 16 -3.56 18.26 -4.03
CA ILE A 16 -4.62 17.58 -4.77
C ILE A 16 -4.98 18.33 -6.06
N LEU A 17 -5.16 19.65 -5.99
CA LEU A 17 -5.48 20.45 -7.18
C LEU A 17 -4.35 20.43 -8.20
N LYS A 18 -3.08 20.51 -7.76
CA LYS A 18 -1.91 20.36 -8.66
C LYS A 18 -1.90 18.99 -9.34
N GLN A 19 -2.16 17.93 -8.59
CA GLN A 19 -2.25 16.57 -9.13
C GLN A 19 -3.38 16.47 -10.16
N TYR A 20 -4.55 17.06 -9.91
CA TYR A 20 -5.66 17.07 -10.85
C TYR A 20 -5.36 17.88 -12.12
N CYS A 21 -4.58 18.96 -12.01
CA CYS A 21 -4.06 19.67 -13.18
C CYS A 21 -3.12 18.78 -14.00
N MET A 22 -2.16 18.11 -13.35
CA MET A 22 -1.21 17.21 -14.00
C MET A 22 -1.88 16.01 -14.67
N ALA A 23 -2.92 15.46 -14.05
CA ALA A 23 -3.71 14.38 -14.64
C ALA A 23 -4.73 14.87 -15.70
N HIS A 24 -4.79 16.18 -15.96
CA HIS A 24 -5.74 16.83 -16.87
C HIS A 24 -7.21 16.46 -16.53
N VAL A 25 -7.57 16.53 -15.24
CA VAL A 25 -8.92 16.26 -14.70
C VAL A 25 -9.46 17.39 -13.82
N ILE A 26 -8.71 18.51 -13.66
CA ILE A 26 -9.11 19.63 -12.81
C ILE A 26 -10.51 20.19 -13.12
N LEU A 27 -10.80 20.46 -14.41
CA LEU A 27 -12.11 21.00 -14.81
C LEU A 27 -13.25 20.02 -14.48
N PHE A 28 -13.00 18.73 -14.67
CA PHE A 28 -13.95 17.68 -14.29
C PHE A 28 -14.18 17.67 -12.78
N SER A 29 -13.12 17.71 -11.97
CA SER A 29 -13.24 17.75 -10.51
C SER A 29 -14.01 18.98 -9.99
N LEU A 30 -13.81 20.14 -10.62
CA LEU A 30 -14.47 21.39 -10.24
C LEU A 30 -15.96 21.35 -10.61
N LEU A 31 -16.30 20.81 -11.79
CA LEU A 31 -17.68 20.61 -12.22
C LEU A 31 -18.42 19.64 -11.28
N GLU A 32 -17.83 18.47 -11.00
CA GLU A 32 -18.41 17.48 -10.08
C GLU A 32 -18.60 18.06 -8.67
N THR A 33 -17.62 18.84 -8.18
CA THR A 33 -17.71 19.51 -6.88
C THR A 33 -18.85 20.55 -6.86
N ALA A 34 -19.05 21.28 -7.96
CA ALA A 34 -20.15 22.25 -8.08
C ALA A 34 -21.53 21.57 -8.09
N ILE A 35 -21.64 20.39 -8.72
CA ILE A 35 -22.88 19.62 -8.80
C ILE A 35 -23.22 18.94 -7.46
N LEU A 36 -22.24 18.26 -6.84
CA LEU A 36 -22.47 17.42 -5.65
C LEU A 36 -22.37 18.19 -4.33
N GLY A 37 -21.70 19.34 -4.32
CA GLY A 37 -21.48 20.16 -3.13
C GLY A 37 -20.24 19.77 -2.30
N LEU A 38 -20.11 20.42 -1.13
CA LEU A 38 -18.89 20.39 -0.31
C LEU A 38 -19.00 19.55 0.96
N SER A 39 -20.02 18.70 1.08
CA SER A 39 -20.12 17.77 2.21
C SER A 39 -19.00 16.72 2.13
N ARG A 40 -18.60 16.14 3.27
CA ARG A 40 -17.57 15.06 3.28
C ARG A 40 -17.95 13.92 2.33
N LYS A 41 -19.23 13.53 2.32
CA LYS A 41 -19.76 12.49 1.42
C LYS A 41 -19.68 12.91 -0.04
N SER A 42 -20.06 14.15 -0.36
CA SER A 42 -19.98 14.68 -1.73
C SER A 42 -18.55 14.70 -2.24
N LEU A 43 -17.60 15.19 -1.43
CA LEU A 43 -16.19 15.25 -1.79
C LEU A 43 -15.56 13.86 -1.99
N GLU A 44 -16.01 12.86 -1.21
CA GLU A 44 -15.60 11.47 -1.41
C GLU A 44 -16.10 10.92 -2.75
N ILE A 45 -17.35 11.21 -3.13
CA ILE A 45 -17.90 10.83 -4.44
C ILE A 45 -17.13 11.52 -5.57
N VAL A 46 -16.79 12.81 -5.43
CA VAL A 46 -15.95 13.54 -6.39
C VAL A 46 -14.59 12.86 -6.52
N ARG A 47 -13.95 12.47 -5.40
CA ARG A 47 -12.67 11.77 -5.40
C ARG A 47 -12.77 10.46 -6.19
N LEU A 48 -13.76 9.62 -5.89
CA LEU A 48 -13.98 8.36 -6.60
C LEU A 48 -14.23 8.56 -8.10
N ALA A 49 -15.00 9.59 -8.48
CA ALA A 49 -15.24 9.92 -9.88
C ALA A 49 -13.95 10.37 -10.59
N VAL A 50 -13.12 11.18 -9.93
CA VAL A 50 -11.82 11.62 -10.46
C VAL A 50 -10.86 10.44 -10.60
N ASP A 51 -10.76 9.59 -9.58
CA ASP A 51 -9.92 8.39 -9.58
C ASP A 51 -10.30 7.47 -10.75
N ASN A 52 -11.60 7.20 -10.93
CA ASN A 52 -12.10 6.42 -12.05
C ASN A 52 -11.76 7.06 -13.42
N ARG A 53 -11.82 8.39 -13.54
CA ARG A 53 -11.45 9.09 -14.78
C ARG A 53 -9.95 8.98 -15.05
N ILE A 54 -9.10 9.08 -14.03
CA ILE A 54 -7.65 8.87 -14.15
C ILE A 54 -7.36 7.42 -14.54
N TYR A 55 -7.98 6.46 -13.86
CA TYR A 55 -7.88 5.04 -14.15
C TYR A 55 -8.23 4.74 -15.62
N CYS A 56 -9.37 5.23 -16.12
CA CYS A 56 -9.77 5.06 -17.51
C CYS A 56 -8.73 5.61 -18.51
N LYS A 57 -8.12 6.77 -18.21
CA LYS A 57 -7.04 7.34 -19.03
C LYS A 57 -5.80 6.46 -19.05
N LEU A 58 -5.37 6.01 -17.87
CA LEU A 58 -4.21 5.12 -17.74
C LEU A 58 -4.46 3.78 -18.43
N LYS A 59 -5.63 3.16 -18.21
CA LYS A 59 -6.03 1.92 -18.86
C LYS A 59 -6.00 2.04 -20.38
N LYS A 60 -6.53 3.15 -20.93
CA LYS A 60 -6.43 3.41 -22.38
C LYS A 60 -4.98 3.57 -22.85
N LYS A 61 -4.14 4.27 -22.10
CA LYS A 61 -2.72 4.50 -22.42
C LYS A 61 -1.91 3.20 -22.43
N TYR A 62 -2.08 2.37 -21.40
CA TYR A 62 -1.26 1.16 -21.19
C TYR A 62 -1.86 -0.11 -21.78
N LYS A 63 -3.07 -0.08 -22.36
CA LYS A 63 -3.72 -1.24 -22.99
C LYS A 63 -2.80 -1.98 -23.97
N ARG A 64 -2.18 -1.23 -24.89
CA ARG A 64 -1.30 -1.82 -25.91
C ARG A 64 -0.05 -2.45 -25.28
N PHE A 65 0.54 -1.77 -24.30
CA PHE A 65 1.70 -2.27 -23.56
C PHE A 65 1.39 -3.62 -22.88
N ILE A 66 0.26 -3.71 -22.17
CA ILE A 66 -0.17 -4.95 -21.50
C ILE A 66 -0.35 -6.09 -22.51
N SER A 67 -1.07 -5.86 -23.60
CA SER A 67 -1.29 -6.89 -24.62
C SER A 67 0.01 -7.37 -25.28
N GLU A 68 0.94 -6.46 -25.59
CA GLU A 68 2.25 -6.82 -26.13
C GLU A 68 3.14 -7.54 -25.10
N TYR A 69 3.01 -7.20 -23.82
CA TYR A 69 3.74 -7.85 -22.73
C TYR A 69 3.32 -9.32 -22.58
N GLN A 70 2.01 -9.57 -22.48
CA GLN A 70 1.45 -10.92 -22.35
C GLN A 70 1.79 -11.84 -23.53
N GLN A 71 1.99 -11.29 -24.73
CA GLN A 71 2.39 -12.08 -25.91
C GLN A 71 3.88 -12.45 -25.93
N LYS A 72 4.73 -11.64 -25.28
CA LYS A 72 6.18 -11.85 -25.23
C LYS A 72 6.61 -12.73 -24.07
N GLU A 73 5.77 -12.86 -23.06
CA GLU A 73 6.08 -13.60 -21.84
C GLU A 73 6.05 -15.11 -22.11
N ASP A 74 7.22 -15.73 -22.25
CA ASP A 74 7.35 -17.19 -22.23
C ASP A 74 7.59 -17.65 -20.78
N THR A 75 6.49 -17.84 -20.04
CA THR A 75 6.54 -18.25 -18.63
C THR A 75 6.72 -19.77 -18.45
N LYS A 76 6.80 -20.55 -19.54
CA LYS A 76 6.60 -22.00 -19.48
C LYS A 76 7.68 -22.80 -18.72
N ASN A 77 8.77 -22.18 -18.29
CA ASN A 77 9.85 -22.86 -17.54
C ASN A 77 10.49 -21.99 -16.44
N ILE A 78 9.81 -20.95 -15.96
CA ILE A 78 10.36 -20.10 -14.88
C ILE A 78 10.04 -20.76 -13.53
N LEU A 79 11.04 -20.85 -12.66
CA LEU A 79 10.88 -21.41 -11.33
C LEU A 79 10.10 -20.44 -10.43
N HIS A 80 9.08 -20.96 -9.75
CA HIS A 80 8.27 -20.27 -8.76
C HIS A 80 8.57 -20.88 -7.38
N GLU A 81 9.35 -20.16 -6.57
CA GLU A 81 9.76 -20.61 -5.25
C GLU A 81 9.05 -19.81 -4.16
N HIS A 82 8.54 -20.52 -3.16
CA HIS A 82 8.07 -19.93 -1.91
C HIS A 82 9.26 -19.67 -1.00
N SER A 83 9.12 -18.69 -0.10
CA SER A 83 10.20 -18.26 0.78
C SER A 83 9.64 -17.78 2.10
N ASP A 84 10.28 -18.17 3.21
CA ASP A 84 9.91 -17.71 4.56
C ASP A 84 10.50 -16.33 4.91
N ILE A 85 11.00 -15.59 3.92
CA ILE A 85 11.54 -14.24 4.13
C ILE A 85 10.39 -13.25 4.30
N VAL A 86 10.49 -12.43 5.35
CA VAL A 86 9.64 -11.25 5.56
C VAL A 86 10.48 -10.01 5.34
N TRP A 87 10.11 -9.23 4.32
CA TRP A 87 10.75 -7.98 3.95
C TRP A 87 10.06 -6.81 4.65
N VAL A 88 10.81 -6.04 5.43
CA VAL A 88 10.35 -4.78 6.03
C VAL A 88 11.29 -3.68 5.57
N CYS A 89 10.77 -2.52 5.20
CA CYS A 89 11.59 -1.39 4.77
C CYS A 89 11.40 -0.19 5.66
N TRP A 90 12.51 0.35 6.16
CA TRP A 90 12.59 1.69 6.72
C TRP A 90 13.93 2.30 6.34
N PHE A 91 13.92 3.14 5.31
CA PHE A 91 15.12 3.64 4.65
C PHE A 91 16.12 4.32 5.59
N GLN A 92 15.62 5.02 6.61
CA GLN A 92 16.42 5.74 7.60
C GLN A 92 17.05 4.84 8.68
N GLY A 93 16.80 3.53 8.66
CA GLY A 93 17.19 2.62 9.74
C GLY A 93 16.19 2.62 10.91
N MET A 94 16.02 1.46 11.54
CA MET A 94 14.96 1.26 12.55
C MET A 94 15.20 2.07 13.83
N GLU A 95 16.47 2.30 14.17
CA GLU A 95 16.91 3.14 15.28
C GLU A 95 16.45 4.61 15.14
N HIS A 96 16.26 5.09 13.91
CA HIS A 96 15.74 6.43 13.60
C HIS A 96 14.23 6.43 13.33
N ALA A 97 13.57 5.27 13.39
CA ALA A 97 12.13 5.19 13.15
C ALA A 97 11.33 5.74 14.33
N PRO A 98 10.12 6.30 14.12
CA PRO A 98 9.22 6.67 15.21
C PRO A 98 8.95 5.48 16.14
N LYS A 99 8.73 5.72 17.45
CA LYS A 99 8.48 4.66 18.45
C LYS A 99 7.43 3.65 17.99
N MET A 100 6.31 4.12 17.44
CA MET A 100 5.25 3.25 16.89
C MET A 100 5.76 2.27 15.81
N VAL A 101 6.65 2.74 14.92
CA VAL A 101 7.25 1.90 13.87
C VAL A 101 8.21 0.88 14.49
N GLN A 102 9.01 1.28 15.48
CA GLN A 102 9.88 0.35 16.22
C GLN A 102 9.06 -0.74 16.92
N TYR A 103 7.98 -0.37 17.63
CA TYR A 103 7.07 -1.32 18.25
C TYR A 103 6.44 -2.30 17.25
N CYS A 104 6.00 -1.80 16.09
CA CYS A 104 5.50 -2.66 15.01
C CYS A 104 6.57 -3.67 14.56
N PHE A 105 7.79 -3.21 14.31
CA PHE A 105 8.88 -4.08 13.89
C PHE A 105 9.27 -5.13 14.95
N GLU A 106 9.35 -4.75 16.23
CA GLU A 106 9.58 -5.69 17.33
C GLU A 106 8.46 -6.73 17.44
N SER A 107 7.21 -6.32 17.21
CA SER A 107 6.08 -7.26 17.23
C SER A 107 6.13 -8.29 16.11
N LEU A 108 6.67 -7.93 14.93
CA LEU A 108 6.91 -8.89 13.86
C LEU A 108 7.98 -9.89 14.29
N LYS A 109 9.11 -9.42 14.84
CA LYS A 109 10.18 -10.29 15.34
C LYS A 109 9.74 -11.23 16.45
N SER A 110 8.89 -10.77 17.36
CA SER A 110 8.46 -11.57 18.51
C SER A 110 7.43 -12.64 18.16
N ASN A 111 6.59 -12.39 17.14
CA ASN A 111 5.48 -13.28 16.75
C ASN A 111 5.78 -14.15 15.52
N LEU A 112 6.62 -13.71 14.59
CA LEU A 112 6.98 -14.47 13.37
C LEU A 112 8.32 -15.18 13.53
N ARG A 113 8.45 -15.99 14.60
CA ARG A 113 9.73 -16.62 15.00
C ARG A 113 10.24 -17.67 14.02
N ASP A 114 9.35 -18.21 13.20
CA ASP A 114 9.63 -19.17 12.13
C ASP A 114 10.04 -18.49 10.82
N LYS A 115 9.92 -17.15 10.72
CA LYS A 115 10.23 -16.38 9.51
C LYS A 115 11.58 -15.67 9.61
N ARG A 116 12.25 -15.51 8.46
CA ARG A 116 13.47 -14.70 8.37
C ARG A 116 13.09 -13.25 8.07
N ILE A 117 13.07 -12.41 9.09
CA ILE A 117 12.76 -10.98 8.92
C ILE A 117 14.01 -10.21 8.50
N ILE A 118 13.95 -9.54 7.35
CA ILE A 118 15.03 -8.70 6.80
C ILE A 118 14.56 -7.26 6.75
N LEU A 119 15.30 -6.37 7.43
CA LEU A 119 15.12 -4.94 7.35
C LEU A 119 15.93 -4.36 6.18
N ILE A 120 15.25 -3.70 5.25
CA ILE A 120 15.85 -2.95 4.16
C ILE A 120 15.97 -1.48 4.54
N THR A 121 17.17 -0.94 4.35
CA THR A 121 17.56 0.44 4.64
C THR A 121 18.22 1.07 3.41
N GLU A 122 18.57 2.37 3.47
CA GLU A 122 19.32 3.04 2.40
C GLU A 122 20.71 2.43 2.18
N GLU A 123 21.28 1.84 3.22
CA GLU A 123 22.64 1.30 3.21
C GLU A 123 22.70 -0.05 2.51
N ASN A 124 21.66 -0.89 2.66
CA ASN A 124 21.71 -2.29 2.22
C ASN A 124 20.83 -2.65 1.01
N TYR A 125 19.87 -1.81 0.59
CA TYR A 125 18.90 -2.24 -0.44
C TYR A 125 19.56 -2.66 -1.76
N LYS A 126 20.70 -2.05 -2.10
CA LYS A 126 21.48 -2.33 -3.33
C LYS A 126 22.16 -3.71 -3.32
N GLU A 127 22.28 -4.34 -2.15
CA GLU A 127 22.77 -5.72 -2.02
C GLU A 127 21.72 -6.73 -2.50
N TYR A 128 20.44 -6.39 -2.40
CA TYR A 128 19.33 -7.27 -2.72
C TYR A 128 18.81 -7.06 -4.14
N VAL A 129 18.64 -5.81 -4.55
CA VAL A 129 17.97 -5.43 -5.81
C VAL A 129 18.80 -4.46 -6.64
N GLN A 130 18.55 -4.48 -7.95
CA GLN A 130 19.10 -3.52 -8.90
C GLN A 130 17.96 -2.84 -9.63
N PHE A 131 18.01 -1.51 -9.71
CA PHE A 131 17.05 -0.72 -10.47
C PHE A 131 17.67 -0.30 -11.80
N PRO A 132 16.86 -0.11 -12.86
CA PRO A 132 17.32 0.53 -14.09
C PRO A 132 17.97 1.90 -13.80
N ALA A 133 19.04 2.23 -14.53
CA ALA A 133 19.81 3.46 -14.29
C ALA A 133 18.93 4.72 -14.28
N TYR A 134 17.95 4.82 -15.19
CA TYR A 134 17.04 5.96 -15.26
C TYR A 134 16.13 6.14 -14.02
N ILE A 135 15.90 5.07 -13.25
CA ILE A 135 15.15 5.15 -11.98
C ILE A 135 16.04 5.76 -10.91
N LEU A 136 17.28 5.27 -10.79
CA LEU A 136 18.26 5.79 -9.82
C LEU A 136 18.57 7.25 -10.09
N GLU A 137 18.79 7.64 -11.35
CA GLU A 137 19.01 9.04 -11.73
C GLU A 137 17.82 9.93 -11.35
N LYS A 138 16.58 9.44 -11.51
CA LYS A 138 15.37 10.19 -11.11
C LYS A 138 15.25 10.31 -9.59
N TYR A 139 15.67 9.31 -8.84
CA TYR A 139 15.77 9.35 -7.38
C TYR A 139 16.78 10.37 -6.89
N GLU A 140 17.99 10.35 -7.44
CA GLU A 140 19.06 11.30 -7.10
C GLU A 140 18.67 12.75 -7.45
N LYS A 141 17.92 12.95 -8.54
CA LYS A 141 17.40 14.27 -8.95
C LYS A 141 16.15 14.71 -8.16
N GLY A 142 15.69 13.94 -7.17
CA GLY A 142 14.50 14.26 -6.37
C GLY A 142 13.17 14.20 -7.13
N CYS A 143 13.15 13.63 -8.34
CA CYS A 143 11.92 13.40 -9.11
C CYS A 143 11.11 12.21 -8.56
N PHE A 144 11.73 11.41 -7.71
CA PHE A 144 11.27 10.13 -7.24
C PHE A 144 11.42 10.10 -5.71
N SER A 145 10.31 9.94 -4.98
CA SER A 145 10.34 9.96 -3.51
C SER A 145 10.79 8.61 -2.96
N LYS A 146 11.20 8.56 -1.69
CA LYS A 146 11.43 7.30 -0.97
C LYS A 146 10.20 6.38 -1.01
N THR A 147 9.00 6.95 -0.99
CA THR A 147 7.75 6.19 -1.13
C THR A 147 7.62 5.51 -2.50
N HIS A 148 8.02 6.17 -3.58
CA HIS A 148 7.99 5.55 -4.91
C HIS A 148 9.06 4.48 -5.05
N LEU A 149 10.22 4.68 -4.40
CA LEU A 149 11.28 3.68 -4.37
C LEU A 149 10.86 2.43 -3.59
N SER A 150 10.15 2.58 -2.47
CA SER A 150 9.63 1.42 -1.74
C SER A 150 8.58 0.64 -2.54
N ASP A 151 7.81 1.31 -3.41
CA ASP A 151 6.89 0.63 -4.33
C ASP A 151 7.61 -0.27 -5.34
N LEU A 152 8.72 0.17 -5.93
CA LEU A 152 9.52 -0.68 -6.83
C LEU A 152 10.33 -1.72 -6.06
N LEU A 153 10.90 -1.34 -4.91
CA LEU A 153 11.70 -2.21 -4.05
C LEU A 153 10.91 -3.45 -3.64
N ARG A 154 9.65 -3.29 -3.19
CA ARG A 154 8.85 -4.45 -2.77
C ARG A 154 8.63 -5.43 -3.92
N LEU A 155 8.40 -4.93 -5.14
CA LEU A 155 8.21 -5.77 -6.31
C LEU A 155 9.51 -6.47 -6.68
N GLU A 156 10.64 -5.76 -6.69
CA GLU A 156 11.94 -6.38 -7.00
C GLU A 156 12.33 -7.48 -5.99
N LEU A 157 12.07 -7.26 -4.70
CA LEU A 157 12.32 -8.27 -3.67
C LEU A 157 11.43 -9.50 -3.85
N LEU A 158 10.11 -9.29 -3.98
CA LEU A 158 9.14 -10.39 -4.11
C LEU A 158 9.32 -11.17 -5.40
N ILE A 159 9.57 -10.50 -6.52
CA ILE A 159 9.80 -11.17 -7.80
C ILE A 159 11.08 -12.00 -7.75
N LYS A 160 12.16 -11.47 -7.16
CA LYS A 160 13.47 -12.14 -7.14
C LYS A 160 13.56 -13.27 -6.10
N TYR A 161 12.96 -13.10 -4.94
CA TYR A 161 13.18 -13.99 -3.78
C TYR A 161 11.91 -14.61 -3.23
N GLY A 162 10.73 -14.20 -3.71
CA GLY A 162 9.45 -14.52 -3.07
C GLY A 162 9.35 -13.96 -1.65
N GLY A 163 8.48 -14.57 -0.87
CA GLY A 163 8.23 -14.25 0.54
C GLY A 163 7.17 -13.18 0.72
N THR A 164 7.28 -12.41 1.80
CA THR A 164 6.22 -11.47 2.21
C THR A 164 6.78 -10.09 2.47
N TRP A 165 6.28 -9.08 1.75
CA TRP A 165 6.47 -7.68 2.11
C TRP A 165 5.48 -7.30 3.21
N ILE A 166 5.97 -6.67 4.29
CA ILE A 166 5.14 -6.08 5.34
C ILE A 166 5.63 -4.65 5.60
N ASP A 167 4.74 -3.66 5.47
CA ASP A 167 5.04 -2.29 5.83
C ASP A 167 5.48 -2.19 7.30
N ALA A 168 6.49 -1.37 7.59
CA ALA A 168 7.04 -1.20 8.96
C ALA A 168 6.04 -0.65 10.01
N THR A 169 4.85 -0.27 9.59
CA THR A 169 3.76 0.24 10.45
C THR A 169 2.69 -0.82 10.73
N VAL A 170 2.97 -2.08 10.41
CA VAL A 170 2.07 -3.20 10.72
C VAL A 170 2.46 -3.79 12.06
N TRP A 171 1.54 -3.74 13.01
CA TRP A 171 1.68 -4.42 14.29
C TRP A 171 1.15 -5.84 14.21
N CYS A 172 1.95 -6.82 14.64
CA CYS A 172 1.57 -8.21 14.75
C CYS A 172 1.16 -8.50 16.20
N SER A 173 -0.12 -8.78 16.43
CA SER A 173 -0.67 -8.94 17.78
C SER A 173 -0.62 -10.38 18.31
N SER A 174 -0.32 -11.36 17.44
CA SER A 174 -0.37 -12.78 17.77
C SER A 174 0.52 -13.61 16.82
N PRO A 175 1.18 -14.68 17.30
CA PRO A 175 1.89 -15.63 16.44
C PRO A 175 0.94 -16.62 15.75
N ILE A 176 -0.36 -16.58 16.08
CA ILE A 176 -1.38 -17.42 15.47
C ILE A 176 -1.98 -16.65 14.31
N TYR A 177 -1.83 -17.16 13.10
CA TYR A 177 -2.36 -16.58 11.88
C TYR A 177 -2.64 -17.69 10.87
N PRO A 178 -3.54 -17.47 9.90
CA PRO A 178 -3.84 -18.49 8.90
C PRO A 178 -2.72 -18.61 7.86
N ASP A 179 -2.44 -19.84 7.44
CA ASP A 179 -1.29 -20.17 6.57
C ASP A 179 -1.30 -19.40 5.26
N TYR A 180 -2.47 -19.17 4.65
CA TYR A 180 -2.58 -18.45 3.36
C TYR A 180 -1.97 -17.05 3.36
N LEU A 181 -1.76 -16.42 4.53
CA LEU A 181 -1.08 -15.13 4.61
C LEU A 181 0.39 -15.22 4.19
N PHE A 182 1.05 -16.36 4.41
CA PHE A 182 2.48 -16.55 4.11
C PHE A 182 2.74 -17.69 3.13
N ASP A 183 1.79 -18.60 2.96
CA ASP A 183 1.84 -19.72 2.03
C ASP A 183 0.77 -19.58 0.94
N SER A 184 1.04 -18.67 0.00
CA SER A 184 0.23 -18.45 -1.20
C SER A 184 1.13 -18.05 -2.37
N ASP A 185 0.79 -18.46 -3.59
CA ASP A 185 1.43 -17.95 -4.81
C ASP A 185 1.35 -16.43 -4.91
N LEU A 186 0.22 -15.87 -4.46
CA LEU A 186 -0.01 -14.45 -4.26
C LEU A 186 -1.06 -14.26 -3.16
N PHE A 187 -0.78 -13.38 -2.21
CA PHE A 187 -1.78 -12.87 -1.27
C PHE A 187 -1.64 -11.35 -1.11
N MET A 188 -2.78 -10.66 -1.15
CA MET A 188 -2.90 -9.23 -0.86
C MET A 188 -4.26 -8.97 -0.20
N PHE A 189 -4.29 -8.05 0.76
CA PHE A 189 -5.56 -7.57 1.31
C PHE A 189 -6.37 -6.82 0.23
N GLN A 190 -7.68 -7.03 0.22
CA GLN A 190 -8.56 -6.62 -0.86
C GLN A 190 -9.68 -5.69 -0.37
N ASN A 191 -10.07 -4.72 -1.19
CA ASN A 191 -11.38 -4.08 -1.06
C ASN A 191 -12.43 -5.04 -1.64
N LEU A 192 -13.30 -5.58 -0.79
CA LEU A 192 -14.31 -6.57 -1.18
C LEU A 192 -15.64 -5.91 -1.55
N LYS A 193 -16.52 -6.65 -2.25
CA LYS A 193 -17.89 -6.20 -2.52
C LYS A 193 -18.69 -6.02 -1.22
N PRO A 194 -19.63 -5.06 -1.17
CA PRO A 194 -20.02 -4.13 -2.25
C PRO A 194 -19.09 -2.90 -2.41
N GLY A 195 -18.13 -2.71 -1.50
CA GLY A 195 -17.23 -1.53 -1.51
C GLY A 195 -16.37 -1.42 -2.77
N LEU A 196 -16.03 -2.56 -3.37
CA LEU A 196 -15.29 -2.64 -4.64
C LEU A 196 -16.05 -2.05 -5.83
N ASP A 197 -17.38 -2.17 -5.89
CA ASP A 197 -18.17 -1.81 -7.08
C ASP A 197 -18.11 -0.30 -7.39
N GLY A 198 -17.73 0.53 -6.41
CA GLY A 198 -17.56 1.98 -6.57
C GLY A 198 -16.09 2.46 -6.61
N GLN A 199 -15.11 1.55 -6.63
CA GLN A 199 -13.69 1.89 -6.50
C GLN A 199 -12.85 1.24 -7.62
N CYS A 200 -11.79 1.93 -8.05
CA CYS A 200 -10.86 1.46 -9.08
C CYS A 200 -9.56 0.85 -8.51
N THR A 201 -9.56 0.52 -7.22
CA THR A 201 -8.41 -0.04 -6.51
C THR A 201 -8.87 -1.23 -5.68
N ALA A 202 -8.62 -2.45 -6.17
CA ALA A 202 -9.07 -3.68 -5.51
C ALA A 202 -8.19 -4.12 -4.33
N VAL A 203 -6.97 -3.62 -4.20
CA VAL A 203 -5.97 -4.21 -3.28
C VAL A 203 -5.37 -3.18 -2.34
N SER A 204 -4.58 -3.65 -1.38
CA SER A 204 -3.64 -2.85 -0.63
C SER A 204 -2.23 -3.41 -0.76
N SER A 205 -1.23 -2.53 -0.86
CA SER A 205 0.16 -2.91 -1.11
C SER A 205 1.05 -2.95 0.15
N TRP A 206 0.46 -2.84 1.35
CA TRP A 206 1.21 -2.81 2.62
C TRP A 206 1.51 -4.20 3.19
N PHE A 207 0.87 -5.24 2.66
CA PHE A 207 1.16 -6.66 2.94
C PHE A 207 0.97 -7.44 1.65
N ILE A 208 2.03 -8.03 1.13
CA ILE A 208 2.03 -8.79 -0.13
C ILE A 208 2.87 -10.04 0.06
N THR A 209 2.26 -11.22 -0.07
CA THR A 209 2.99 -12.49 -0.16
C THR A 209 3.01 -12.94 -1.61
N SER A 210 4.12 -13.50 -2.05
CA SER A 210 4.25 -13.99 -3.41
C SER A 210 5.31 -15.09 -3.50
N CYS A 211 5.09 -16.08 -4.36
CA CYS A 211 6.19 -16.88 -4.88
C CYS A 211 7.07 -16.03 -5.82
N SER A 212 8.32 -16.44 -6.02
CA SER A 212 9.21 -15.77 -6.97
C SER A 212 8.62 -15.78 -8.38
N ASN A 213 8.95 -14.78 -9.18
CA ASN A 213 8.52 -14.64 -10.57
C ASN A 213 6.99 -14.69 -10.78
N ASN A 214 6.18 -14.36 -9.78
CA ASN A 214 4.73 -14.27 -9.95
C ASN A 214 4.38 -13.29 -11.10
N GLN A 215 3.67 -13.80 -12.11
CA GLN A 215 3.39 -13.07 -13.36
C GLN A 215 2.63 -11.76 -13.14
N MET A 216 1.75 -11.70 -12.14
CA MET A 216 1.00 -10.48 -11.82
C MET A 216 1.94 -9.40 -11.28
N LEU A 217 2.85 -9.75 -10.36
CA LEU A 217 3.85 -8.80 -9.84
C LEU A 217 4.85 -8.38 -10.92
N VAL A 218 5.21 -9.30 -11.81
CA VAL A 218 6.11 -9.03 -12.94
C VAL A 218 5.51 -7.99 -13.90
N LEU A 219 4.22 -8.13 -14.25
CA LEU A 219 3.52 -7.12 -15.05
C LEU A 219 3.36 -5.78 -14.30
N GLU A 220 3.03 -5.80 -13.01
CA GLU A 220 2.93 -4.58 -12.19
C GLU A 220 4.25 -3.79 -12.21
N ARG A 221 5.37 -4.49 -12.00
CA ARG A 221 6.71 -3.89 -12.10
C ARG A 221 6.96 -3.31 -13.48
N ALA A 222 6.60 -4.03 -14.55
CA ALA A 222 6.78 -3.57 -15.92
C ALA A 222 5.97 -2.29 -16.21
N LEU A 223 4.74 -2.21 -15.73
CA LEU A 223 3.88 -1.02 -15.84
C LEU A 223 4.46 0.19 -15.11
N LEU A 224 4.92 0.00 -13.86
CA LEU A 224 5.57 1.07 -13.10
C LEU A 224 6.87 1.53 -13.78
N TYR A 225 7.68 0.61 -14.28
CA TYR A 225 8.88 0.97 -15.03
C TYR A 225 8.56 1.75 -16.30
N GLU A 226 7.55 1.33 -17.07
CA GLU A 226 7.13 2.02 -18.28
C GLU A 226 6.60 3.43 -17.96
N TYR A 227 5.82 3.56 -16.89
CA TYR A 227 5.40 4.85 -16.38
C TYR A 227 6.57 5.78 -16.06
N TRP A 228 7.54 5.28 -15.29
CA TRP A 228 8.67 6.10 -14.87
C TRP A 228 9.69 6.36 -15.98
N LYS A 229 9.64 5.69 -17.14
CA LYS A 229 10.47 6.10 -18.30
C LYS A 229 10.09 7.49 -18.77
N GLU A 230 8.79 7.71 -19.00
CA GLU A 230 8.23 8.93 -19.60
C GLU A 230 7.91 10.04 -18.59
N ASN A 231 7.78 9.70 -17.30
CA ASN A 231 7.28 10.63 -16.28
C ASN A 231 8.36 10.97 -15.23
N THR A 232 8.37 12.22 -14.79
CA THR A 232 9.23 12.72 -13.69
C THR A 232 8.46 13.04 -12.42
N LYS A 233 7.14 12.86 -12.43
CA LYS A 233 6.26 13.09 -11.29
C LYS A 233 5.11 12.08 -11.32
N LEU A 234 4.59 11.76 -10.15
CA LEU A 234 3.46 10.85 -9.99
C LEU A 234 2.14 11.52 -10.41
N VAL A 235 1.37 10.86 -11.27
CA VAL A 235 0.08 11.32 -11.77
C VAL A 235 -1.02 11.14 -10.72
N HIS A 236 -0.90 10.10 -9.89
CA HIS A 236 -1.87 9.76 -8.86
C HIS A 236 -1.22 9.01 -7.70
N TYR A 237 -1.61 9.32 -6.46
CA TYR A 237 -1.05 8.67 -5.26
C TYR A 237 -1.24 7.15 -5.29
N TYR A 238 -2.39 6.69 -5.79
CA TYR A 238 -2.73 5.27 -5.92
C TYR A 238 -2.29 4.65 -7.27
N LEU A 239 -1.24 5.17 -7.92
CA LEU A 239 -0.81 4.65 -9.23
C LEU A 239 -0.53 3.14 -9.22
N PHE A 240 0.22 2.65 -8.22
CA PHE A 240 0.45 1.21 -8.01
C PHE A 240 -0.88 0.44 -7.98
N HIS A 241 -1.86 0.94 -7.24
CA HIS A 241 -3.13 0.23 -7.03
C HIS A 241 -4.00 0.26 -8.30
N MET A 242 -3.94 1.36 -9.06
CA MET A 242 -4.61 1.50 -10.36
C MET A 242 -3.96 0.60 -11.42
N PHE A 243 -2.64 0.47 -11.44
CA PHE A 243 -1.98 -0.49 -12.33
C PHE A 243 -2.28 -1.93 -11.91
N PHE A 244 -2.26 -2.22 -10.62
CA PHE A 244 -2.59 -3.55 -10.14
C PHE A 244 -4.03 -3.95 -10.49
N GLN A 245 -4.96 -2.99 -10.50
CA GLN A 245 -6.31 -3.22 -11.02
C GLN A 245 -6.32 -3.65 -12.50
N MET A 246 -5.44 -3.09 -13.33
CA MET A 246 -5.28 -3.52 -14.73
C MET A 246 -4.60 -4.88 -14.83
N VAL A 247 -3.67 -5.20 -13.92
CA VAL A 247 -3.05 -6.52 -13.82
C VAL A 247 -4.08 -7.59 -13.48
N ILE A 248 -4.99 -7.32 -12.54
CA ILE A 248 -6.12 -8.20 -12.20
C ILE A 248 -7.00 -8.45 -13.44
N GLU A 249 -7.33 -7.39 -14.19
CA GLU A 249 -8.10 -7.52 -15.43
C GLU A 249 -7.35 -8.28 -16.53
N ALA A 250 -6.02 -8.25 -16.52
CA ALA A 250 -5.17 -8.95 -17.48
C ALA A 250 -4.99 -10.45 -17.15
N TYR A 251 -5.02 -10.81 -15.86
CA TYR A 251 -4.87 -12.18 -15.36
C TYR A 251 -6.02 -12.59 -14.41
N PRO A 252 -7.28 -12.65 -14.89
CA PRO A 252 -8.43 -12.95 -14.04
C PRO A 252 -8.37 -14.35 -13.41
N ASP A 253 -7.86 -15.34 -14.13
CA ASP A 253 -7.76 -16.73 -13.64
C ASP A 253 -6.76 -16.87 -12.50
N GLU A 254 -5.66 -16.12 -12.54
CA GLU A 254 -4.68 -16.06 -11.44
C GLU A 254 -5.26 -15.32 -10.25
N TRP A 255 -5.93 -14.19 -10.48
CA TRP A 255 -6.56 -13.43 -9.41
C TRP A 255 -7.65 -14.23 -8.68
N ASN A 256 -8.41 -15.05 -9.39
CA ASN A 256 -9.44 -15.91 -8.81
C ASN A 256 -8.89 -16.96 -7.82
N LYS A 257 -7.59 -17.25 -7.86
CA LYS A 257 -6.92 -18.15 -6.89
C LYS A 257 -6.52 -17.44 -5.60
N VAL A 258 -6.46 -16.11 -5.59
CA VAL A 258 -6.05 -15.32 -4.42
C VAL A 258 -7.15 -15.35 -3.35
N VAL A 259 -6.80 -15.82 -2.15
CA VAL A 259 -7.75 -15.90 -1.03
C VAL A 259 -8.30 -14.50 -0.70
N PRO A 260 -9.63 -14.32 -0.72
CA PRO A 260 -10.24 -13.02 -0.44
C PRO A 260 -10.15 -12.69 1.05
N PHE A 261 -9.51 -11.57 1.38
CA PHE A 261 -9.50 -11.01 2.74
C PHE A 261 -9.65 -9.49 2.71
N SER A 262 -10.56 -8.96 3.52
CA SER A 262 -10.88 -7.52 3.53
C SER A 262 -9.72 -6.68 4.06
N ASN A 263 -9.34 -5.64 3.32
CA ASN A 263 -8.38 -4.64 3.76
C ASN A 263 -8.93 -3.68 4.82
N ALA A 264 -10.24 -3.66 5.08
CA ALA A 264 -10.82 -2.82 6.12
C ALA A 264 -10.45 -3.32 7.53
N THR A 265 -10.43 -4.64 7.73
CA THR A 265 -10.24 -5.27 9.04
C THR A 265 -8.92 -4.86 9.72
N PRO A 266 -7.76 -4.90 9.05
CA PRO A 266 -6.48 -4.45 9.63
C PRO A 266 -6.44 -2.96 10.03
N HIS A 267 -7.35 -2.13 9.53
CA HIS A 267 -7.39 -0.69 9.82
C HIS A 267 -8.35 -0.34 10.97
N ILE A 268 -9.09 -1.30 11.54
CA ILE A 268 -10.04 -1.03 12.62
C ILE A 268 -9.31 -0.42 13.82
N LEU A 269 -8.20 -1.02 14.26
CA LEU A 269 -7.44 -0.51 15.40
C LEU A 269 -6.87 0.90 15.14
N LEU A 270 -6.37 1.16 13.93
CA LEU A 270 -5.87 2.48 13.53
C LEU A 270 -6.92 3.58 13.72
N LEU A 271 -8.16 3.32 13.31
CA LEU A 271 -9.24 4.30 13.38
C LEU A 271 -9.69 4.59 14.82
N ARG A 272 -9.28 3.75 15.77
CA ARG A 272 -9.68 3.80 17.18
C ARG A 272 -8.53 4.11 18.14
N LEU A 273 -7.32 4.35 17.62
CA LEU A 273 -6.10 4.55 18.44
C LEU A 273 -6.29 5.54 19.59
N PHE A 274 -7.03 6.63 19.38
CA PHE A 274 -7.22 7.69 20.37
C PHE A 274 -8.62 7.73 20.98
N GLU A 275 -9.41 6.67 20.78
CA GLU A 275 -10.66 6.46 21.52
C GLU A 275 -10.35 5.87 22.89
N GLU A 276 -11.29 6.00 23.84
CA GLU A 276 -11.22 5.37 25.15
C GLU A 276 -11.07 3.84 25.01
N TYR A 277 -10.15 3.27 25.77
CA TYR A 277 -9.82 1.86 25.70
C TYR A 277 -10.99 1.00 26.20
N ASP A 278 -11.32 0.00 25.40
CA ASP A 278 -12.29 -1.04 25.75
C ASP A 278 -11.64 -2.40 25.45
N GLU A 279 -11.48 -3.22 26.49
CA GLU A 279 -10.82 -4.52 26.41
C GLU A 279 -11.59 -5.50 25.53
N THR A 280 -12.93 -5.48 25.58
CA THR A 280 -13.78 -6.37 24.79
C THR A 280 -13.57 -6.10 23.31
N ILE A 281 -13.55 -4.82 22.94
CA ILE A 281 -13.25 -4.37 21.59
C ILE A 281 -11.83 -4.72 21.19
N ALA A 282 -10.84 -4.49 22.05
CA ALA A 282 -9.45 -4.78 21.75
C ALA A 282 -9.25 -6.27 21.40
N ASN A 283 -9.87 -7.15 22.19
CA ASN A 283 -9.80 -8.60 21.97
C ASN A 283 -10.54 -8.99 20.68
N ALA A 284 -11.76 -8.48 20.46
CA ALA A 284 -12.50 -8.75 19.23
C ALA A 284 -11.73 -8.32 17.97
N VAL A 285 -11.07 -7.16 17.98
CA VAL A 285 -10.26 -6.70 16.83
C VAL A 285 -9.05 -7.59 16.60
N LYS A 286 -8.35 -8.04 17.65
CA LYS A 286 -7.22 -8.97 17.55
C LYS A 286 -7.62 -10.37 17.10
N GLU A 287 -8.84 -10.80 17.41
CA GLU A 287 -9.40 -12.08 16.94
C GLU A 287 -9.71 -12.05 15.44
N MET A 288 -10.08 -10.89 14.88
CA MET A 288 -10.38 -10.76 13.45
C MET A 288 -9.13 -10.88 12.56
N THR A 289 -7.97 -10.41 13.05
CA THR A 289 -6.69 -10.48 12.32
C THR A 289 -5.52 -10.29 13.29
N SER A 290 -4.42 -10.99 13.04
CA SER A 290 -3.18 -10.81 13.79
C SER A 290 -2.34 -9.65 13.27
N PHE A 291 -2.63 -9.13 12.09
CA PHE A 291 -1.89 -8.01 11.47
C PHE A 291 -2.76 -6.75 11.43
N HIS A 292 -2.28 -5.70 12.07
CA HIS A 292 -2.96 -4.41 12.22
C HIS A 292 -2.15 -3.31 11.56
N LYS A 293 -2.71 -2.67 10.53
CA LYS A 293 -2.06 -1.56 9.83
C LYS A 293 -2.26 -0.27 10.62
N LEU A 294 -1.18 0.26 11.20
CA LEU A 294 -1.20 1.47 12.02
C LEU A 294 -0.61 2.68 11.29
N THR A 295 -0.46 3.80 12.01
CA THR A 295 0.17 5.04 11.55
C THR A 295 1.06 5.60 12.64
N TYR A 296 2.06 6.39 12.27
CA TYR A 296 2.83 7.24 13.18
C TYR A 296 2.57 8.73 12.94
N LYS A 297 1.69 9.06 11.98
CA LYS A 297 1.37 10.44 11.56
C LYS A 297 0.18 10.98 12.37
N PHE A 298 0.43 11.27 13.64
CA PHE A 298 -0.53 11.88 14.57
C PHE A 298 0.15 13.02 15.34
N GLU A 299 -0.63 13.85 16.05
CA GLU A 299 -0.09 14.95 16.84
C GLU A 299 0.44 14.41 18.18
N GLU A 300 1.52 15.00 18.70
CA GLU A 300 2.10 14.55 19.99
C GLU A 300 1.07 14.66 21.14
N SER A 301 0.18 15.64 21.07
CA SER A 301 -0.94 15.79 22.01
C SER A 301 -1.85 14.57 22.06
N ASP A 302 -2.05 13.87 20.93
CA ASP A 302 -2.91 12.69 20.86
C ASP A 302 -2.35 11.55 21.73
N THR A 303 -1.02 11.46 21.88
CA THR A 303 -0.34 10.41 22.64
C THR A 303 -0.43 10.58 24.16
N THR A 304 -0.79 11.79 24.62
CA THR A 304 -0.89 12.12 26.04
C THR A 304 -2.29 11.89 26.62
N ILE A 305 -3.26 11.53 25.76
CA ILE A 305 -4.62 11.20 26.17
C ILE A 305 -4.60 9.86 26.91
N LYS A 306 -4.95 9.91 28.20
CA LYS A 306 -4.98 8.75 29.09
C LYS A 306 -6.11 7.80 28.74
N ASN A 307 -5.92 6.52 29.04
CA ASN A 307 -6.91 5.46 28.87
C ASN A 307 -7.39 5.31 27.41
N THR A 308 -6.48 5.49 26.44
CA THR A 308 -6.78 5.26 25.01
C THR A 308 -6.23 3.93 24.53
N PHE A 309 -6.72 3.42 23.39
CA PHE A 309 -6.12 2.24 22.74
C PHE A 309 -4.61 2.41 22.51
N TYR A 310 -4.17 3.62 22.13
CA TYR A 310 -2.77 3.94 21.95
C TYR A 310 -1.99 3.77 23.25
N GLN A 311 -2.46 4.43 24.33
CA GLN A 311 -1.73 4.45 25.60
C GLN A 311 -1.72 3.08 26.29
N VAL A 312 -2.81 2.31 26.22
CA VAL A 312 -2.89 0.99 26.86
C VAL A 312 -2.08 -0.06 26.09
N LEU A 313 -2.08 -0.03 24.76
CA LEU A 313 -1.40 -1.05 23.95
C LEU A 313 0.06 -0.72 23.60
N PHE A 314 0.41 0.56 23.52
CA PHE A 314 1.72 1.02 23.02
C PHE A 314 2.37 2.10 23.90
N GLY A 315 1.71 2.56 24.95
CA GLY A 315 2.29 3.49 25.91
C GLY A 315 3.43 2.81 26.68
N GLU A 316 4.45 3.59 27.04
CA GLU A 316 5.44 3.14 28.00
C GLU A 316 4.74 2.94 29.35
N GLN A 317 4.81 1.73 29.90
CA GLN A 317 4.44 1.51 31.30
C GLN A 317 5.53 2.18 32.14
N GLU A 318 5.14 3.15 32.98
CA GLU A 318 6.03 3.76 33.98
C GLU A 318 6.58 2.73 34.96
#